data_AF-A0AAV0PAC2-F1
#
_entry.id   AF-A0AAV0PAC2-F1
#
_cell.length_a   1.000
_cell.length_b   1.000
_cell.length_c   1.000
_cell.angle_alpha   90.00
_cell.angle_beta   90.00
_cell.angle_gamma   90.00
#
_symmetry.space_group_name_H-M   'P 1'
#
loop_
_entity.id
_entity.type
_entity.pdbx_description
1 polymer ?
#
loop_
_entity_poly.entity_id
_entity_poly.type
_entity_poly.pdbx_seq_one_letter_code
_entity_poly.pdbx_strand_id
1 'polypeptide(L)'
;MAAKHDELPVPIFSSLDPVYGGDSQLEEAQFRFDKLKSKFLQVFGHPPDLYARAPGRVNLIGEHIDYEGYSVLPMAIRQDTIVAIRKRSPSEAEKLLRIANVNEEKYATCTYPADPNQEIDLKHHRWGHYFICGYKGYHEYAKTKGIDVGVPVGLDVMIDGTVPTGSGLSSSAAFVCSATIAIMAAFGVSIPKKEVAQLTCDCERHIGTQSGGMDQ
;
A
#
# COMPACT_ATOMS: atom_id res chain seq x y z
N MET A 1 -17.54 23.67 -13.18
CA MET A 1 -17.68 22.91 -11.91
C MET A 1 -16.28 22.48 -11.50
N ALA A 2 -15.91 22.64 -10.22
CA ALA A 2 -14.67 22.04 -9.72
C ALA A 2 -14.81 20.51 -9.81
N ALA A 3 -13.74 19.81 -10.20
CA ALA A 3 -13.72 18.34 -10.20
C ALA A 3 -14.06 17.83 -8.79
N LYS A 4 -14.83 16.74 -8.71
CA LYS A 4 -15.13 16.15 -7.40
C LYS A 4 -13.84 15.59 -6.80
N HIS A 5 -13.73 15.60 -5.47
CA HIS A 5 -12.48 15.24 -4.79
C HIS A 5 -11.99 13.81 -5.07
N ASP A 6 -12.90 12.89 -5.43
CA ASP A 6 -12.65 11.50 -5.83
C ASP A 6 -12.13 11.36 -7.27
N GLU A 7 -12.36 12.35 -8.13
CA GLU A 7 -11.84 12.44 -9.51
C GLU A 7 -10.40 12.97 -9.55
N LEU A 8 -9.88 13.48 -8.43
CA LEU A 8 -8.50 13.93 -8.31
C LEU A 8 -7.55 12.75 -8.04
N PRO A 9 -6.29 12.81 -8.50
CA PRO A 9 -5.28 11.81 -8.16
C PRO A 9 -4.93 11.84 -6.67
N VAL A 10 -4.25 10.79 -6.21
CA VAL A 10 -3.66 10.76 -4.86
C VAL A 10 -2.66 11.93 -4.73
N PRO A 11 -2.79 12.79 -3.70
CA PRO A 11 -1.93 13.95 -3.55
C PRO A 11 -0.48 13.53 -3.23
N ILE A 12 0.47 14.28 -3.78
CA ILE A 12 1.91 14.08 -3.57
C ILE A 12 2.44 15.28 -2.79
N PHE A 13 3.21 15.01 -1.74
CA PHE A 13 3.81 16.02 -0.90
C PHE A 13 5.32 15.81 -0.79
N SER A 14 6.07 16.91 -0.73
CA SER A 14 7.53 16.91 -0.51
C SER A 14 7.92 17.10 0.95
N SER A 15 6.97 17.43 1.83
CA SER A 15 7.16 17.55 3.27
C SER A 15 5.94 17.00 4.03
N LEU A 16 6.09 16.82 5.34
CA LEU A 16 5.05 16.24 6.19
C LEU A 16 4.03 17.28 6.70
N ASP A 17 4.37 18.57 6.70
CA ASP A 17 3.52 19.65 7.24
C ASP A 17 2.13 19.70 6.60
N PRO A 18 1.96 19.59 5.27
CA PRO A 18 0.63 19.60 4.65
C PRO A 18 -0.24 18.39 5.02
N VAL A 19 0.38 17.32 5.52
CA VAL A 19 -0.27 16.04 5.83
C VAL A 19 -0.61 15.93 7.32
N TYR A 20 0.28 16.42 8.19
CA TYR A 20 0.18 16.27 9.64
C TYR A 20 -0.07 17.59 10.39
N GLY A 21 -0.04 18.73 9.69
CA GLY A 21 -0.21 20.06 10.28
C GLY A 21 1.06 20.58 10.95
N GLY A 22 0.93 21.66 11.73
CA GLY A 22 1.94 22.06 12.71
C GLY A 22 1.66 21.39 14.06
N ASP A 23 2.64 21.38 14.97
CA ASP A 23 2.57 20.89 16.36
C ASP A 23 3.02 19.43 16.57
N SER A 24 2.71 18.86 17.74
CA SER A 24 3.23 17.57 18.23
C SER A 24 2.97 16.37 17.31
N GLN A 25 1.94 16.44 16.46
CA GLN A 25 1.65 15.40 15.48
C GLN A 25 2.70 15.36 14.35
N LEU A 26 3.21 16.53 13.96
CA LEU A 26 4.27 16.63 12.96
C LEU A 26 5.58 16.06 13.52
N GLU A 27 5.90 16.34 14.79
CA GLU A 27 7.09 15.80 15.46
C GLU A 27 7.02 14.26 15.57
N GLU A 28 5.87 13.71 15.97
CA GLU A 28 5.63 12.27 16.03
C GLU A 28 5.78 11.63 14.64
N ALA A 29 5.20 12.26 13.61
CA ALA A 29 5.31 11.80 12.23
C ALA A 29 6.77 11.86 11.75
N GLN A 30 7.47 12.97 11.96
CA GLN A 30 8.87 13.14 11.56
C GLN A 30 9.75 12.05 12.18
N PHE A 31 9.61 11.81 13.49
CA PHE A 31 10.32 10.73 14.17
C PHE A 31 10.03 9.36 13.56
N ARG A 32 8.76 9.08 13.23
CA ARG A 32 8.35 7.81 12.61
C ARG A 32 8.94 7.64 11.20
N PHE A 33 8.89 8.67 10.36
CA PHE A 33 9.47 8.64 9.01
C PHE A 33 11.00 8.52 9.05
N ASP A 34 11.67 9.18 9.99
CA ASP A 34 13.12 9.06 10.18
C ASP A 34 13.51 7.66 10.63
N LYS A 35 12.78 7.08 11.59
CA LYS A 35 12.99 5.68 12.02
C LYS A 35 12.79 4.71 10.86
N LEU A 36 11.73 4.90 10.06
CA LEU A 36 11.44 4.09 8.88
C LEU A 36 12.57 4.20 7.84
N LYS A 37 13.06 5.43 7.56
CA LYS A 37 14.19 5.68 6.66
C LYS A 37 15.47 5.02 7.16
N SER A 38 15.80 5.16 8.44
CA SER A 38 16.99 4.55 9.04
C SER A 38 16.96 3.04 8.96
N LYS A 39 15.83 2.40 9.29
CA LYS A 39 15.67 0.94 9.19
C LYS A 39 15.72 0.48 7.72
N PHE A 40 15.11 1.22 6.80
CA PHE A 40 15.19 0.95 5.36
C PHE A 40 16.65 0.95 4.88
N LEU A 41 17.42 1.99 5.23
CA LEU A 41 18.84 2.10 4.90
C LEU A 41 19.66 0.95 5.52
N GLN A 42 19.38 0.58 6.76
CA GLN A 42 20.05 -0.52 7.45
C GLN A 42 19.82 -1.88 6.76
N VAL A 43 18.58 -2.15 6.32
CA VAL A 43 18.20 -3.45 5.74
C VAL A 43 18.59 -3.56 4.26
N PHE A 44 18.43 -2.48 3.49
CA PHE A 44 18.62 -2.51 2.03
C PHE A 44 19.89 -1.82 1.54
N GLY A 45 20.59 -1.06 2.38
CA GLY A 45 21.84 -0.36 2.03
C GLY A 45 21.64 0.92 1.21
N HIS A 46 20.40 1.32 0.94
CA HIS A 46 20.05 2.51 0.15
C HIS A 46 18.84 3.22 0.76
N PRO A 47 18.65 4.53 0.52
CA PRO A 47 17.43 5.21 0.94
C PRO A 47 16.22 4.78 0.08
N PRO A 48 14.98 4.94 0.59
CA PRO A 48 13.78 4.78 -0.23
C PRO A 48 13.65 5.93 -1.24
N ASP A 49 13.01 5.66 -2.38
CA ASP A 49 12.71 6.66 -3.41
C ASP A 49 11.51 7.52 -3.01
N LEU A 50 10.50 6.91 -2.39
CA LEU A 50 9.28 7.57 -1.94
C LEU A 50 8.60 6.81 -0.79
N TYR A 51 7.59 7.47 -0.22
CA TYR A 51 6.70 6.90 0.77
C TYR A 51 5.25 6.99 0.27
N ALA A 52 4.44 5.97 0.56
CA ALA A 52 3.00 6.02 0.40
C ALA A 52 2.32 5.70 1.74
N ARG A 53 1.17 6.31 1.98
CA ARG A 53 0.41 6.20 3.23
C ARG A 53 -1.05 5.94 2.93
N ALA A 54 -1.66 5.00 3.66
CA ALA A 54 -3.11 4.83 3.69
C ALA A 54 -3.59 4.57 5.13
N PRO A 55 -4.62 5.29 5.61
CA PRO A 55 -5.16 5.09 6.94
C PRO A 55 -5.96 3.78 7.03
N GLY A 56 -6.10 3.25 8.25
CA GLY A 56 -7.19 2.33 8.54
C GLY A 56 -8.52 3.09 8.64
N ARG A 57 -9.59 2.37 8.98
CA ARG A 57 -10.93 2.98 9.10
C ARG A 57 -11.75 2.31 10.18
N VAL A 58 -12.68 3.07 10.75
CA VAL A 58 -13.78 2.54 11.56
C VAL A 58 -15.07 2.67 10.77
N ASN A 59 -15.92 1.66 10.81
CA ASN A 59 -17.27 1.76 10.26
C ASN A 59 -18.24 2.22 11.36
N LEU A 60 -19.00 3.28 11.10
CA LEU A 60 -19.97 3.78 12.07
C LEU A 60 -21.29 3.00 12.00
N ILE A 61 -21.73 2.68 10.79
CA ILE A 61 -22.94 1.89 10.51
C ILE A 61 -22.92 1.35 9.08
N GLY A 62 -23.56 0.19 8.89
CA GLY A 62 -23.62 -0.50 7.60
C GLY A 62 -22.62 -1.65 7.51
N GLU A 63 -22.62 -2.54 8.51
CA GLU A 63 -21.80 -3.75 8.47
C GLU A 63 -22.40 -4.77 7.51
N HIS A 64 -21.55 -5.51 6.78
CA HIS A 64 -21.95 -6.66 5.97
C HIS A 64 -22.95 -6.36 4.83
N ILE A 65 -22.99 -5.12 4.35
CA ILE A 65 -23.90 -4.70 3.26
C ILE A 65 -23.18 -4.07 2.07
N ASP A 66 -21.86 -3.84 2.18
CA ASP A 66 -21.05 -3.21 1.12
C ASP A 66 -20.85 -4.15 -0.08
N TYR A 67 -20.59 -5.44 0.17
CA TYR A 67 -20.51 -6.46 -0.90
C TYR A 67 -21.86 -6.77 -1.55
N GLU A 68 -22.97 -6.37 -0.92
CA GLU A 68 -24.32 -6.44 -1.49
C GLU A 68 -24.69 -5.16 -2.27
N GLY A 69 -23.77 -4.19 -2.36
CA GLY A 69 -23.94 -2.95 -3.11
C GLY A 69 -24.71 -1.84 -2.38
N TYR A 70 -24.98 -1.99 -1.08
CA TYR A 70 -25.60 -0.93 -0.29
C TYR A 70 -24.55 0.07 0.22
N SER A 71 -25.02 1.29 0.51
CA SER A 71 -24.18 2.34 1.09
C SER A 71 -23.84 2.08 2.55
N VAL A 72 -22.65 2.52 2.95
CA VAL A 72 -22.06 2.40 4.29
C VAL A 72 -21.61 3.77 4.80
N LEU A 73 -21.32 3.89 6.09
CA LEU A 73 -20.86 5.15 6.70
C LEU A 73 -19.55 4.99 7.50
N PRO A 74 -18.41 4.78 6.83
CA PRO A 74 -17.11 4.68 7.47
C PRO A 74 -16.42 6.04 7.66
N MET A 75 -15.38 6.04 8.49
CA MET A 75 -14.46 7.16 8.65
C MET A 75 -13.02 6.64 8.80
N ALA A 76 -12.09 7.26 8.08
CA ALA A 76 -10.66 7.00 8.23
C ALA A 76 -10.17 7.40 9.64
N ILE A 77 -9.30 6.60 10.24
CA ILE A 77 -8.69 6.86 11.55
C ILE A 77 -7.26 7.39 11.40
N ARG A 78 -6.67 7.85 12.51
CA ARG A 78 -5.29 8.37 12.52
C ARG A 78 -4.26 7.28 12.23
N GLN A 79 -4.49 6.08 12.73
CA GLN A 79 -3.63 4.91 12.52
C GLN A 79 -3.63 4.54 11.04
N ASP A 80 -2.45 4.21 10.53
CA ASP A 80 -2.21 4.03 9.11
C ASP A 80 -1.14 2.97 8.85
N THR A 81 -0.99 2.64 7.57
CA THR A 81 0.17 1.92 7.05
C THR A 81 0.98 2.87 6.16
N ILE A 82 2.28 2.94 6.42
CA ILE A 82 3.26 3.65 5.61
C ILE A 82 4.14 2.62 4.92
N VAL A 83 4.31 2.78 3.60
CA VAL A 83 5.21 1.98 2.76
C VAL A 83 6.32 2.88 2.27
N ALA A 84 7.56 2.60 2.66
CA ALA A 84 8.74 3.13 2.02
C ALA A 84 9.18 2.16 0.92
N ILE A 85 9.38 2.67 -0.30
CA ILE A 85 9.70 1.82 -1.45
C ILE A 85 10.90 2.36 -2.23
N ARG A 86 11.70 1.45 -2.76
CA ARG A 86 12.72 1.73 -3.77
C ARG A 86 12.54 0.81 -4.97
N LYS A 87 12.56 1.38 -6.17
CA LYS A 87 12.59 0.64 -7.42
C LYS A 87 14.04 0.32 -7.77
N ARG A 88 14.37 -0.98 -7.86
CA ARG A 88 15.72 -1.45 -8.20
C ARG A 88 16.00 -1.24 -9.69
N SER A 89 17.29 -1.15 -10.05
CA SER A 89 17.68 -0.95 -11.45
C SER A 89 17.36 -2.20 -12.28
N PRO A 90 16.90 -2.05 -13.55
CA PRO A 90 16.73 -3.19 -14.46
C PRO A 90 18.00 -4.00 -14.71
N SER A 91 19.18 -3.41 -14.47
CA SER A 91 20.49 -4.06 -14.63
C SER A 91 20.86 -4.99 -13.46
N GLU A 92 20.12 -4.97 -12.36
CA GLU A 92 20.38 -5.86 -11.22
C GLU A 92 19.96 -7.29 -11.56
N ALA A 93 20.88 -8.26 -11.34
CA ALA A 93 20.67 -9.66 -11.69
C ALA A 93 19.48 -10.29 -10.93
N GLU A 94 19.27 -9.88 -9.68
CA GLU A 94 18.19 -10.39 -8.84
C GLU A 94 16.92 -9.54 -8.96
N LYS A 95 15.92 -10.10 -9.63
CA LYS A 95 14.58 -9.54 -9.74
C LYS A 95 13.72 -10.05 -8.59
N LEU A 96 13.97 -9.52 -7.39
CA LEU A 96 13.28 -9.91 -6.16
C LEU A 96 12.51 -8.74 -5.56
N LEU A 97 11.33 -9.07 -5.02
CA LEU A 97 10.55 -8.22 -4.13
C LEU A 97 10.98 -8.54 -2.70
N ARG A 98 11.69 -7.62 -2.05
CA ARG A 98 12.17 -7.76 -0.67
C ARG A 98 11.30 -6.90 0.24
N ILE A 99 10.47 -7.54 1.05
CA ILE A 99 9.43 -6.89 1.86
C ILE A 99 9.77 -7.10 3.33
N ALA A 100 10.17 -6.02 3.99
CA ALA A 100 10.51 -5.98 5.41
C ALA A 100 9.50 -5.13 6.20
N ASN A 101 9.47 -5.33 7.51
CA ASN A 101 8.65 -4.57 8.43
C ASN A 101 9.53 -3.93 9.50
N VAL A 102 9.15 -2.75 10.00
CA VAL A 102 9.86 -2.13 11.13
C VAL A 102 9.78 -2.95 12.41
N ASN A 103 8.73 -3.78 12.56
CA ASN A 103 8.57 -4.74 13.64
C ASN A 103 8.92 -6.16 13.15
N GLU A 104 10.22 -6.45 13.08
CA GLU A 104 10.77 -7.71 12.58
C GLU A 104 10.47 -8.92 13.48
N GLU A 105 10.29 -8.69 14.79
CA GLU A 105 9.90 -9.74 15.74
C GLU A 105 8.50 -10.28 15.45
N LYS A 106 7.58 -9.40 15.04
CA LYS A 106 6.20 -9.78 14.68
C LYS A 106 6.06 -10.19 13.22
N TYR A 107 6.81 -9.56 12.32
CA TYR A 107 6.69 -9.72 10.87
C TYR A 107 8.04 -9.99 10.22
N ALA A 108 8.37 -11.28 10.06
CA ALA A 108 9.59 -11.70 9.40
C ALA A 108 9.66 -11.21 7.94
N THR A 109 10.85 -10.80 7.50
CA THR A 109 11.12 -10.37 6.11
C THR A 109 10.69 -11.46 5.12
N CYS A 110 9.98 -11.05 4.07
CA CYS A 110 9.55 -11.93 3.00
C CYS A 110 10.24 -11.55 1.69
N THR A 111 10.62 -12.57 0.92
CA THR A 111 11.21 -12.39 -0.42
C THR A 111 10.41 -13.18 -1.43
N TYR A 112 10.07 -12.55 -2.55
CA TYR A 112 9.32 -13.15 -3.65
C TYR A 112 9.99 -12.82 -4.99
N PRO A 113 9.80 -13.62 -6.04
CA PRO A 113 10.19 -13.21 -7.39
C PRO A 113 9.42 -11.95 -7.81
N ALA A 114 10.07 -11.05 -8.54
CA ALA A 114 9.40 -9.95 -9.21
C ALA A 114 8.72 -10.46 -10.49
N ASP A 115 7.78 -11.37 -10.33
CA ASP A 115 6.95 -11.93 -11.40
C ASP A 115 5.49 -11.52 -11.18
N PRO A 116 4.90 -10.74 -12.11
CA PRO A 116 3.49 -10.36 -12.05
C PRO A 116 2.52 -11.54 -12.08
N ASN A 117 2.93 -12.68 -12.64
CA ASN A 117 2.10 -13.86 -12.79
C ASN A 117 2.24 -14.86 -11.64
N GLN A 118 3.04 -14.53 -10.60
CA GLN A 118 3.21 -15.42 -9.46
C GLN A 118 1.85 -15.73 -8.79
N GLU A 119 1.69 -16.98 -8.40
CA GLU A 119 0.54 -17.41 -7.61
C GLU A 119 0.75 -17.08 -6.13
N ILE A 120 -0.32 -16.68 -5.45
CA ILE A 120 -0.31 -16.44 -4.01
C ILE A 120 -0.70 -17.74 -3.32
N ASP A 121 0.13 -18.22 -2.38
CA ASP A 121 -0.24 -19.39 -1.56
C ASP A 121 -1.36 -19.01 -0.58
N LEU A 122 -2.57 -19.44 -0.94
CA LEU A 122 -3.78 -19.24 -0.13
C LEU A 122 -3.87 -20.20 1.06
N LYS A 123 -3.08 -21.30 1.07
CA LYS A 123 -3.07 -22.26 2.18
C LYS A 123 -2.14 -21.82 3.31
N HIS A 124 -1.00 -21.23 2.95
CA HIS A 124 -0.02 -20.71 3.91
C HIS A 124 0.08 -19.20 3.81
N HIS A 125 -0.92 -18.51 4.34
CA HIS A 125 -0.94 -17.04 4.34
C HIS A 125 0.26 -16.45 5.10
N ARG A 126 1.02 -15.62 4.39
CA ARG A 126 2.06 -14.77 4.96
C ARG A 126 1.66 -13.31 4.81
N TRP A 127 2.03 -12.47 5.77
CA TRP A 127 1.69 -11.05 5.75
C TRP A 127 2.20 -10.34 4.48
N GLY A 128 3.34 -10.77 3.91
CA GLY A 128 3.86 -10.24 2.65
C GLY A 128 2.95 -10.46 1.43
N HIS A 129 2.00 -11.40 1.48
CA HIS A 129 1.06 -11.64 0.38
C HIS A 129 0.12 -10.44 0.12
N TYR A 130 -0.17 -9.59 1.13
CA TYR A 130 -0.91 -8.35 0.91
C TYR A 130 -0.16 -7.36 0.01
N PHE A 131 1.17 -7.32 0.09
CA PHE A 131 1.97 -6.54 -0.87
C PHE A 131 1.92 -7.16 -2.27
N ILE A 132 1.97 -8.50 -2.37
CA ILE A 132 1.88 -9.22 -3.64
C ILE A 132 0.53 -8.98 -4.32
N CYS A 133 -0.57 -8.86 -3.56
CA CYS A 133 -1.88 -8.47 -4.08
C CYS A 133 -1.81 -7.13 -4.83
N GLY A 134 -1.21 -6.11 -4.22
CA GLY A 134 -1.03 -4.78 -4.86
C GLY A 134 -0.10 -4.82 -6.07
N TYR A 135 1.00 -5.58 -6.00
CA TYR A 135 1.93 -5.77 -7.11
C TYR A 135 1.26 -6.43 -8.32
N LYS A 136 0.53 -7.53 -8.07
CA LYS A 136 -0.21 -8.26 -9.10
C LYS A 136 -1.30 -7.38 -9.72
N GLY A 137 -2.13 -6.74 -8.90
CA GLY A 137 -3.21 -5.87 -9.38
C GLY A 137 -2.71 -4.66 -10.16
N TYR A 138 -1.59 -4.04 -9.78
CA TYR A 138 -0.96 -2.99 -10.58
C TYR A 138 -0.60 -3.46 -11.99
N HIS A 139 0.02 -4.63 -12.13
CA HIS A 139 0.40 -5.17 -13.44
C HIS A 139 -0.81 -5.60 -14.27
N GLU A 140 -1.85 -6.14 -13.64
CA GLU A 140 -3.12 -6.44 -14.30
C GLU A 140 -3.79 -5.15 -14.80
N TYR A 141 -3.87 -4.12 -13.96
CA TYR A 141 -4.39 -2.80 -14.32
C TYR A 141 -3.63 -2.22 -15.52
N ALA A 142 -2.29 -2.18 -15.44
CA ALA A 142 -1.46 -1.66 -16.51
C ALA A 142 -1.70 -2.39 -17.84
N LYS A 143 -1.81 -3.73 -17.79
CA LYS A 143 -2.15 -4.55 -18.97
C LYS A 143 -3.52 -4.18 -19.54
N THR A 144 -4.55 -4.02 -18.71
CA THR A 144 -5.90 -3.64 -19.19
C THR A 144 -5.95 -2.24 -19.79
N LYS A 145 -5.11 -1.32 -19.31
CA LYS A 145 -5.03 0.07 -19.80
C LYS A 145 -4.02 0.26 -20.95
N GLY A 146 -3.26 -0.78 -21.32
CA GLY A 146 -2.21 -0.68 -22.32
C GLY A 146 -1.02 0.19 -21.89
N ILE A 147 -0.78 0.32 -20.58
CA ILE A 147 0.35 1.07 -20.02
C ILE A 147 1.60 0.18 -20.12
N ASP A 148 2.64 0.68 -20.78
CA ASP A 148 3.94 0.02 -20.79
C ASP A 148 4.65 0.24 -19.45
N VAL A 149 4.81 -0.84 -18.70
CA VAL A 149 5.45 -0.86 -17.37
C VAL A 149 6.90 -1.38 -17.44
N GLY A 150 7.39 -1.64 -18.65
CA GLY A 150 8.69 -2.21 -18.90
C GLY A 150 8.84 -3.65 -18.41
N VAL A 151 10.08 -4.10 -18.31
CA VAL A 151 10.39 -5.41 -17.73
C VAL A 151 10.19 -5.39 -16.21
N PRO A 152 9.75 -6.50 -15.59
CA PRO A 152 9.70 -6.59 -14.14
C PRO A 152 11.08 -6.33 -13.52
N VAL A 153 11.08 -5.50 -12.48
CA VAL A 153 12.27 -5.11 -11.70
C VAL A 153 12.04 -5.43 -10.23
N GLY A 154 13.14 -5.61 -9.49
CA GLY A 154 13.05 -5.82 -8.05
C GLY A 154 12.56 -4.56 -7.31
N LEU A 155 11.97 -4.77 -6.15
CA LEU A 155 11.51 -3.70 -5.26
C LEU A 155 12.02 -3.97 -3.85
N ASP A 156 12.51 -2.93 -3.19
CA ASP A 156 12.78 -2.96 -1.76
C ASP A 156 11.71 -2.19 -1.03
N VAL A 157 11.15 -2.81 -0.01
CA VAL A 157 9.92 -2.34 0.63
C VAL A 157 10.08 -2.45 2.13
N MET A 158 9.89 -1.35 2.85
CA MET A 158 9.77 -1.35 4.31
C MET A 158 8.38 -0.86 4.69
N ILE A 159 7.71 -1.65 5.53
CA ILE A 159 6.36 -1.39 6.01
C ILE A 159 6.39 -0.95 7.47
N ASP A 160 5.65 0.10 7.78
CA ASP A 160 5.35 0.54 9.15
C ASP A 160 3.85 0.76 9.31
N GLY A 161 3.20 -0.15 10.04
CA GLY A 161 1.76 -0.13 10.28
C GLY A 161 1.42 0.08 11.76
N THR A 162 0.54 1.04 12.03
CA THR A 162 0.03 1.35 13.38
C THR A 162 -1.43 0.95 13.57
N VAL A 163 -2.11 0.51 12.50
CA VAL A 163 -3.49 0.00 12.57
C VAL A 163 -3.52 -1.31 13.37
N PRO A 164 -4.32 -1.41 14.45
CA PRO A 164 -4.39 -2.64 15.24
C PRO A 164 -4.87 -3.83 14.40
N THR A 165 -4.04 -4.87 14.30
CA THR A 165 -4.35 -6.06 13.50
C THR A 165 -5.46 -6.91 14.10
N GLY A 166 -6.39 -7.39 13.26
CA GLY A 166 -7.46 -8.31 13.69
C GLY A 166 -8.59 -7.66 14.50
N SER A 167 -8.67 -6.32 14.50
CA SER A 167 -9.62 -5.54 15.30
C SER A 167 -10.83 -5.03 14.52
N GLY A 168 -10.98 -5.43 13.25
CA GLY A 168 -12.00 -4.87 12.35
C GLY A 168 -11.69 -3.45 11.86
N LEU A 169 -10.49 -2.90 12.12
CA LEU A 169 -10.07 -1.56 11.70
C LEU A 169 -9.39 -1.50 10.31
N SER A 170 -9.55 -2.56 9.50
CA SER A 170 -9.05 -2.65 8.12
C SER A 170 -7.54 -2.48 7.95
N SER A 171 -6.76 -3.12 8.83
CA SER A 171 -5.30 -3.12 8.70
C SER A 171 -4.81 -3.75 7.39
N SER A 172 -5.54 -4.73 6.83
CA SER A 172 -5.22 -5.36 5.55
C SER A 172 -5.44 -4.40 4.37
N ALA A 173 -6.62 -3.78 4.29
CA ALA A 173 -6.95 -2.82 3.24
C ALA A 173 -6.03 -1.61 3.27
N ALA A 174 -5.71 -1.07 4.45
CA ALA A 174 -4.72 0.01 4.59
C ALA A 174 -3.34 -0.40 4.04
N PHE A 175 -2.92 -1.65 4.25
CA PHE A 175 -1.68 -2.16 3.68
C PHE A 175 -1.78 -2.32 2.16
N VAL A 176 -2.83 -2.96 1.63
CA VAL A 176 -3.01 -3.13 0.18
C VAL A 176 -3.08 -1.78 -0.54
N CYS A 177 -3.80 -0.80 0.01
CA CYS A 177 -3.91 0.54 -0.57
C CYS A 177 -2.57 1.27 -0.58
N SER A 178 -1.88 1.35 0.56
CA SER A 178 -0.58 2.01 0.63
C SER A 178 0.48 1.32 -0.23
N ALA A 179 0.50 -0.01 -0.29
CA ALA A 179 1.38 -0.77 -1.16
C ALA A 179 1.11 -0.50 -2.65
N THR A 180 -0.16 -0.55 -3.07
CA THR A 180 -0.55 -0.31 -4.47
C THR A 180 -0.20 1.11 -4.90
N ILE A 181 -0.49 2.12 -4.06
CA ILE A 181 -0.11 3.51 -4.31
C ILE A 181 1.42 3.65 -4.41
N ALA A 182 2.19 3.00 -3.52
CA ALA A 182 3.66 3.04 -3.55
C ALA A 182 4.21 2.45 -4.86
N ILE A 183 3.69 1.29 -5.28
CA ILE A 183 4.08 0.62 -6.52
C ILE A 183 3.75 1.53 -7.71
N MET A 184 2.52 2.00 -7.83
CA MET A 184 2.11 2.90 -8.91
C MET A 184 3.02 4.13 -9.02
N ALA A 185 3.29 4.80 -7.89
CA ALA A 185 4.16 5.96 -7.84
C ALA A 185 5.61 5.62 -8.24
N ALA A 186 6.14 4.47 -7.80
CA ALA A 186 7.50 4.03 -8.15
C ALA A 186 7.66 3.72 -9.66
N PHE A 187 6.56 3.40 -10.35
CA PHE A 187 6.53 3.23 -11.80
C PHE A 187 6.00 4.46 -12.55
N GLY A 188 5.75 5.58 -11.88
CA GLY A 188 5.31 6.83 -12.50
C GLY A 188 3.85 6.82 -12.98
N VAL A 189 3.02 5.91 -12.46
CA VAL A 189 1.59 5.83 -12.77
C VAL A 189 0.78 6.58 -11.71
N SER A 190 -0.12 7.45 -12.15
CA SER A 190 -1.05 8.19 -11.29
C SER A 190 -2.45 8.13 -11.86
N ILE A 191 -3.43 7.77 -11.03
CA ILE A 191 -4.84 7.62 -11.43
C ILE A 191 -5.75 8.30 -10.38
N PRO A 192 -7.00 8.62 -10.73
CA PRO A 192 -7.97 9.20 -9.78
C PRO A 192 -8.17 8.33 -8.54
N LYS A 193 -8.40 8.94 -7.37
CA LYS A 193 -8.64 8.22 -6.10
C LYS A 193 -9.75 7.18 -6.21
N LYS A 194 -10.82 7.51 -6.95
CA LYS A 194 -11.91 6.58 -7.23
C LYS A 194 -11.44 5.31 -7.93
N GLU A 195 -10.53 5.42 -8.90
CA GLU A 195 -9.96 4.27 -9.58
C GLU A 195 -8.98 3.51 -8.68
N VAL A 196 -8.23 4.21 -7.81
CA VAL A 196 -7.38 3.57 -6.80
C VAL A 196 -8.20 2.68 -5.87
N ALA A 197 -9.30 3.20 -5.30
CA ALA A 197 -10.17 2.44 -4.39
C ALA A 197 -10.76 1.18 -5.05
N GLN A 198 -11.20 1.31 -6.31
CA GLN A 198 -11.69 0.15 -7.08
C GLN A 198 -10.56 -0.86 -7.32
N LEU A 199 -9.39 -0.39 -7.77
CA LEU A 199 -8.24 -1.24 -8.04
C LEU A 199 -7.79 -1.99 -6.79
N THR A 200 -7.65 -1.31 -5.66
CA THR A 200 -7.17 -1.92 -4.42
C THR A 200 -8.17 -2.90 -3.82
N CYS A 201 -9.48 -2.67 -4.03
CA CYS A 201 -10.52 -3.63 -3.71
C CYS A 201 -10.33 -4.92 -4.54
N ASP A 202 -10.05 -4.79 -5.83
CA ASP A 202 -9.79 -5.94 -6.70
C ASP A 202 -8.44 -6.61 -6.37
N CYS A 203 -7.42 -5.84 -5.98
CA CYS A 203 -6.15 -6.36 -5.50
C CYS A 203 -6.34 -7.28 -4.29
N GLU A 204 -7.06 -6.82 -3.26
CA GLU A 204 -7.20 -7.55 -2.00
C GLU A 204 -7.90 -8.90 -2.20
N ARG A 205 -8.79 -9.02 -3.19
CA ARG A 205 -9.47 -10.29 -3.52
C ARG A 205 -8.50 -11.41 -3.92
N HIS A 206 -7.28 -11.07 -4.38
CA HIS A 206 -6.23 -12.05 -4.66
C HIS A 206 -5.75 -12.80 -3.41
N ILE A 207 -6.01 -12.30 -2.20
CA ILE A 207 -5.73 -13.02 -0.94
C ILE A 207 -6.80 -14.09 -0.62
N GLY A 208 -7.86 -14.17 -1.43
CA GLY A 208 -8.97 -15.12 -1.27
C GLY A 208 -10.19 -14.56 -0.56
N THR A 209 -10.15 -13.32 -0.06
CA THR A 209 -11.31 -12.66 0.55
C THR A 209 -12.24 -12.09 -0.53
N GLN A 210 -13.55 -12.28 -0.37
CA GLN A 210 -14.57 -11.68 -1.26
C GLN A 210 -15.21 -10.46 -0.61
N SER A 211 -14.37 -9.53 -0.15
CA SER A 211 -14.82 -8.28 0.49
C SER A 211 -15.44 -7.31 -0.52
N GLY A 212 -16.29 -6.42 -0.01
CA GLY A 212 -16.72 -5.24 -0.72
C GLY A 212 -15.64 -4.16 -0.74
N GLY A 213 -16.02 -2.97 -1.22
CA GLY A 213 -15.13 -1.83 -1.44
C GLY A 213 -15.18 -0.77 -0.34
N MET A 214 -15.73 -1.06 0.84
CA MET A 214 -15.86 -0.08 1.93
C MET A 214 -14.50 0.39 2.47
N ASP A 215 -13.52 -0.51 2.50
CA ASP A 215 -12.29 -0.32 3.28
C ASP A 215 -11.19 0.41 2.50
N GLN A 216 -11.26 0.35 1.17
CA GLN A 216 -10.24 0.83 0.23
C GLN A 216 -10.44 2.28 -0.19
#